data_AF-A0A7C3CI95-F1
#
_entry.id   AF-A0A7C3CI95-F1
#
_cell.length_a   1.000
_cell.length_b   1.000
_cell.length_c   1.000
_cell.angle_alpha   90.00
_cell.angle_beta   90.00
_cell.angle_gamma   90.00
#
_symmetry.space_group_name_H-M   'P 1'
#
loop_
_entity.id
_entity.type
_entity.pdbx_description
1 polymer ?
#
loop_
_entity_poly.entity_id
_entity_poly.type
_entity_poly.pdbx_seq_one_letter_code
_entity_poly.pdbx_strand_id
1 'polypeptide(L)'
;MKFETFSSGIYTNQYQYKSFLPTTVNREWYWEDPQINTLLERASRALAELDAFTLIVPDVDLFIHMHIVKEANTSSRIEGTQTEMEEALMKISQIAPEKRDDWQEVQNYIQAMNEAIAALATLPLSTRLLRQTHETLMQGVRGRTKSPGQFRRSQNWIGGSNLNNAAYIPPHPDEVVGLMSDLEKFWHNDQIYVPDLIRIAIS
;
A
#
# COMPACT_ATOMS: atom_id res chain seq x y z
N MET A 1 -20.10 2.24 -12.48
CA MET A 1 -20.25 1.12 -11.54
C MET A 1 -20.93 1.68 -10.31
N LYS A 2 -22.13 1.18 -10.00
CA LYS A 2 -22.83 1.56 -8.78
C LYS A 2 -22.17 0.85 -7.59
N PHE A 3 -21.69 1.61 -6.61
CA PHE A 3 -20.94 1.08 -5.47
C PHE A 3 -21.74 0.09 -4.65
N GLU A 4 -23.03 0.37 -4.40
CA GLU A 4 -23.90 -0.46 -3.55
C GLU A 4 -24.20 -1.84 -4.16
N THR A 5 -24.05 -1.97 -5.48
CA THR A 5 -24.22 -3.24 -6.21
C THR A 5 -22.88 -3.83 -6.66
N PHE A 6 -21.76 -3.32 -6.13
CA PHE A 6 -20.44 -3.77 -6.51
C PHE A 6 -20.19 -5.21 -6.07
N SER A 7 -19.78 -6.04 -7.03
CA SER A 7 -19.25 -7.37 -6.76
C SER A 7 -17.73 -7.28 -6.84
N SER A 8 -17.08 -7.60 -5.71
CA SER A 8 -15.63 -7.51 -5.58
C SER A 8 -14.86 -8.43 -6.51
N GLY A 9 -15.49 -9.49 -7.01
CA GLY A 9 -14.87 -10.47 -7.90
C GLY A 9 -15.56 -11.82 -7.84
N ILE A 10 -14.92 -12.83 -8.42
CA ILE A 10 -15.42 -14.21 -8.48
C ILE A 10 -14.33 -15.21 -8.09
N TYR A 11 -14.73 -16.38 -7.60
CA TYR A 11 -13.78 -17.48 -7.41
C TYR A 11 -13.62 -18.28 -8.70
N THR A 12 -12.39 -18.39 -9.18
CA THR A 12 -12.00 -19.15 -10.38
C THR A 12 -11.38 -20.49 -9.98
N ASN A 13 -11.69 -21.55 -10.72
CA ASN A 13 -11.08 -22.86 -10.50
C ASN A 13 -9.66 -22.86 -11.05
N GLN A 14 -8.70 -23.19 -10.20
CA GLN A 14 -7.30 -23.44 -10.55
C GLN A 14 -7.00 -24.94 -10.40
N TYR A 15 -5.80 -25.37 -10.79
CA TYR A 15 -5.38 -26.74 -10.55
C TYR A 15 -5.31 -27.02 -9.03
N GLN A 16 -6.26 -27.81 -8.52
CA GLN A 16 -6.38 -28.26 -7.12
C GLN A 16 -6.87 -27.23 -6.09
N TYR A 17 -7.17 -25.98 -6.45
CA TYR A 17 -7.70 -24.96 -5.53
C TYR A 17 -8.58 -23.94 -6.27
N LYS A 18 -9.19 -23.00 -5.54
CA LYS A 18 -9.91 -21.85 -6.14
C LYS A 18 -9.25 -20.54 -5.73
N SER A 19 -8.90 -19.70 -6.69
CA SER A 19 -8.38 -18.34 -6.44
C SER A 19 -9.50 -17.32 -6.58
N PHE A 20 -9.40 -16.20 -5.86
CA PHE A 20 -10.30 -15.07 -6.06
C PHE A 20 -9.76 -14.15 -7.17
N LEU A 21 -10.57 -13.91 -8.19
CA LEU A 21 -10.31 -12.97 -9.29
C LEU A 21 -11.12 -11.68 -9.06
N PRO A 22 -10.47 -10.57 -8.69
CA PRO A 22 -11.11 -9.28 -8.49
C PRO A 22 -11.73 -8.71 -9.77
N THR A 23 -12.78 -7.92 -9.57
CA THR A 23 -13.33 -7.08 -10.64
C THR A 23 -12.38 -5.91 -10.91
N THR A 24 -12.09 -5.64 -12.19
CA THR A 24 -11.32 -4.46 -12.64
C THR A 24 -11.98 -3.15 -12.20
N VAL A 25 -11.16 -2.17 -11.80
CA VAL A 25 -11.57 -0.90 -11.18
C VAL A 25 -11.51 0.29 -12.13
N ASN A 26 -10.83 0.19 -13.28
CA ASN A 26 -10.74 1.28 -14.26
C ASN A 26 -12.06 1.49 -15.04
N ARG A 27 -13.04 2.06 -14.37
CA ARG A 27 -14.38 2.36 -14.88
C ARG A 27 -14.99 3.50 -14.08
N GLU A 28 -16.05 4.11 -14.61
CA GLU A 28 -16.79 5.13 -13.88
C GLU A 28 -17.32 4.57 -12.55
N TRP A 29 -17.30 5.37 -11.48
CA TRP A 29 -17.83 5.00 -10.17
C TRP A 29 -18.87 6.03 -9.73
N TYR A 30 -20.01 5.55 -9.25
CA TYR A 30 -21.04 6.41 -8.68
C TYR A 30 -21.73 5.68 -7.52
N TRP A 31 -22.32 6.45 -6.62
CA TRP A 31 -23.02 5.98 -5.44
C TRP A 31 -24.28 6.81 -5.22
N GLU A 32 -25.28 6.21 -4.58
CA GLU A 32 -26.52 6.85 -4.19
C GLU A 32 -26.57 7.14 -2.69
N ASP A 33 -25.74 6.48 -1.88
CA ASP A 33 -25.68 6.74 -0.44
C ASP A 33 -25.13 8.16 -0.16
N PRO A 34 -25.96 9.09 0.36
CA PRO A 34 -25.54 10.46 0.63
C PRO A 34 -24.52 10.55 1.79
N GLN A 35 -24.36 9.50 2.61
CA GLN A 35 -23.36 9.47 3.67
C GLN A 35 -21.94 9.53 3.11
N ILE A 36 -21.70 8.93 1.95
CA ILE A 36 -20.39 8.98 1.29
C ILE A 36 -20.00 10.42 0.98
N ASN A 37 -20.94 11.24 0.49
CA ASN A 37 -20.68 12.66 0.21
C ASN A 37 -20.31 13.44 1.48
N THR A 38 -21.04 13.20 2.57
CA THR A 38 -20.79 13.85 3.87
C THR A 38 -19.41 13.45 4.43
N LEU A 39 -19.04 12.18 4.32
CA LEU A 39 -17.74 11.68 4.78
C LEU A 39 -16.60 12.22 3.91
N LEU A 40 -16.79 12.26 2.59
CA LEU A 40 -15.83 12.79 1.64
C LEU A 40 -15.56 14.29 1.88
N GLU A 41 -16.62 15.08 2.12
CA GLU A 41 -16.49 16.50 2.45
C GLU A 41 -15.63 16.70 3.71
N ARG A 42 -15.92 15.93 4.76
CA ARG A 42 -15.18 16.01 6.03
C ARG A 42 -13.72 15.59 5.87
N ALA A 43 -13.45 14.50 5.16
CA ALA A 43 -12.09 14.03 4.90
C ALA A 43 -11.30 15.04 4.06
N SER A 44 -11.91 15.60 3.02
CA SER A 44 -11.30 16.61 2.17
C SER A 44 -10.96 17.89 2.95
N ARG A 45 -11.87 18.33 3.83
CA ARG A 45 -11.62 19.48 4.72
C ARG A 45 -10.44 19.22 5.66
N ALA A 46 -10.40 18.05 6.30
CA ALA A 46 -9.32 17.71 7.22
C ALA A 46 -7.94 17.69 6.52
N LEU A 47 -7.89 17.21 5.28
CA LEU A 47 -6.66 17.26 4.48
C LEU A 47 -6.29 18.68 4.06
N ALA A 48 -7.26 19.51 3.67
CA ALA A 48 -7.02 20.91 3.36
C ALA A 48 -6.53 21.71 4.58
N GLU A 49 -7.06 21.41 5.77
CA GLU A 49 -6.58 21.98 7.03
C GLU A 49 -5.13 21.55 7.32
N LEU A 50 -4.81 20.27 7.12
CA LEU A 50 -3.43 19.77 7.26
C LEU A 50 -2.48 20.46 6.28
N ASP A 51 -2.87 20.60 5.02
CA ASP A 51 -2.10 21.29 3.99
C ASP A 51 -1.87 22.76 4.37
N ALA A 52 -2.91 23.45 4.86
CA ALA A 52 -2.80 24.82 5.34
C ALA A 52 -1.84 24.97 6.54
N PHE A 53 -1.79 23.98 7.45
CA PHE A 53 -0.84 24.00 8.57
C PHE A 53 0.62 23.93 8.12
N THR A 54 0.92 23.33 6.96
CA THR A 54 2.29 23.30 6.44
C THR A 54 2.87 24.69 6.18
N LEU A 55 2.01 25.70 5.94
CA LEU A 55 2.42 27.10 5.71
C LEU A 55 2.95 27.80 6.96
N ILE A 56 2.67 27.27 8.16
CA ILE A 56 3.06 27.88 9.43
C ILE A 56 4.05 27.05 10.24
N VAL A 57 4.32 25.81 9.81
CA VAL A 57 5.31 24.94 10.47
C VAL A 57 6.72 25.41 10.10
N PRO A 58 7.60 25.69 11.07
CA PRO A 58 8.94 26.24 10.80
C PRO A 58 9.84 25.31 9.97
N ASP A 59 9.69 24.00 10.13
CA ASP A 59 10.45 22.97 9.42
C ASP A 59 9.50 21.83 9.01
N VAL A 60 8.93 21.98 7.81
CA VAL A 60 7.99 21.02 7.23
C VAL A 60 8.68 19.68 6.96
N ASP A 61 9.94 19.70 6.55
CA ASP A 61 10.70 18.50 6.21
C ASP A 61 10.92 17.61 7.45
N LEU A 62 11.29 18.22 8.59
CA LEU A 62 11.39 17.52 9.87
C LEU A 62 10.03 16.96 10.30
N PHE A 63 8.95 17.73 10.13
CA PHE A 63 7.61 17.29 10.48
C PHE A 63 7.16 16.07 9.64
N ILE A 64 7.36 16.12 8.32
CA ILE A 64 7.07 15.01 7.40
C ILE A 64 7.92 13.80 7.78
N HIS A 65 9.22 13.98 8.02
CA HIS A 65 10.11 12.90 8.43
C HIS A 65 9.60 12.20 9.69
N MET A 66 9.21 12.94 10.72
CA MET A 66 8.67 12.38 11.95
C MET A 66 7.35 11.64 11.75
N HIS A 67 6.51 12.08 10.80
CA HIS A 67 5.27 11.37 10.44
C HIS A 67 5.56 10.08 9.69
N ILE A 68 6.53 10.08 8.77
CA ILE A 68 6.99 8.87 8.07
C ILE A 68 7.53 7.85 9.09
N VAL A 69 8.34 8.29 10.07
CA VAL A 69 8.86 7.41 11.13
C VAL A 69 7.72 6.82 11.97
N LYS A 70 6.75 7.66 12.36
CA LYS A 70 5.58 7.22 13.14
C LYS A 70 4.73 6.22 12.34
N GLU A 71 4.50 6.49 11.07
CA GLU A 71 3.73 5.62 10.17
C GLU A 71 4.45 4.30 9.94
N ALA A 72 5.74 4.33 9.60
CA ALA A 72 6.57 3.14 9.44
C ALA A 72 6.53 2.25 10.68
N ASN A 73 6.69 2.84 11.87
CA ASN A 73 6.62 2.10 13.12
C ASN A 73 5.24 1.46 13.35
N THR A 74 4.16 2.21 13.12
CA THR A 74 2.80 1.73 13.35
C THR A 74 2.39 0.68 12.33
N SER A 75 2.74 0.88 11.06
CA SER A 75 2.47 -0.03 9.95
C SER A 75 3.23 -1.35 10.12
N SER A 76 4.54 -1.30 10.39
CA SER A 76 5.34 -2.49 10.65
C SER A 76 4.87 -3.28 11.88
N ARG A 77 4.31 -2.60 12.89
CA ARG A 77 3.73 -3.26 14.08
C ARG A 77 2.52 -4.13 13.75
N ILE A 78 1.73 -3.76 12.73
CA ILE A 78 0.62 -4.59 12.23
C ILE A 78 1.17 -5.89 11.63
N GLU A 79 2.32 -5.82 10.96
CA GLU A 79 3.04 -6.97 10.39
C GLU A 79 3.84 -7.77 11.45
N GLY A 80 3.83 -7.33 12.71
CA GLY A 80 4.39 -8.05 13.86
C GLY A 80 5.77 -7.58 14.33
N THR A 81 6.31 -6.46 13.82
CA THR A 81 7.58 -5.91 14.33
C THR A 81 7.45 -5.35 15.74
N GLN A 82 8.50 -5.50 16.54
CA GLN A 82 8.59 -4.95 17.90
C GLN A 82 9.68 -3.87 17.99
N THR A 83 9.52 -2.79 17.24
CA THR A 83 10.39 -1.60 17.32
C THR A 83 9.64 -0.45 17.96
N GLU A 84 10.23 0.20 18.95
CA GLU A 84 9.66 1.42 19.54
C GLU A 84 10.00 2.66 18.71
N MET A 85 9.20 3.72 18.82
CA MET A 85 9.40 4.93 18.02
C MET A 85 10.76 5.59 18.29
N GLU A 86 11.23 5.58 19.54
CA GLU A 86 12.55 6.09 19.90
C GLU A 86 13.67 5.26 19.26
N GLU A 87 13.53 3.93 19.24
CA GLU A 87 14.49 3.01 18.63
C GLU A 87 14.58 3.23 17.10
N ALA A 88 13.46 3.55 16.45
CA ALA A 88 13.44 3.86 15.02
C ALA A 88 14.29 5.10 14.64
N LEU A 89 14.57 5.99 15.60
CA LEU A 89 15.44 7.17 15.41
C LEU A 89 16.90 6.92 15.81
N MET A 90 17.20 5.80 16.48
CA MET A 90 18.54 5.47 16.95
C MET A 90 19.41 4.88 15.84
N LYS A 91 20.74 4.95 16.04
CA LYS A 91 21.69 4.25 15.17
C LYS A 91 21.70 2.77 15.48
N ILE A 92 21.91 1.92 14.48
CA ILE A 92 22.01 0.45 14.64
C ILE A 92 23.00 0.00 15.73
N SER A 93 24.07 0.78 15.98
CA SER A 93 25.05 0.50 17.04
C SER A 93 24.46 0.57 18.46
N GLN A 94 23.35 1.28 18.63
CA GLN A 94 22.61 1.44 19.89
C GLN A 94 21.45 0.44 20.00
N ILE A 95 21.16 -0.30 18.93
CA ILE A 95 20.10 -1.32 18.90
C ILE A 95 20.68 -2.66 19.33
N ALA A 96 20.02 -3.28 20.30
CA ALA A 96 20.33 -4.61 20.78
C ALA A 96 20.29 -5.62 19.61
N PRO A 97 21.29 -6.52 19.46
CA PRO A 97 21.41 -7.39 18.30
C PRO A 97 20.12 -8.12 17.89
N GLU A 98 19.35 -8.60 18.86
CA GLU A 98 18.10 -9.32 18.69
C GLU A 98 16.94 -8.49 18.11
N LYS A 99 17.00 -7.16 18.22
CA LYS A 99 15.99 -6.23 17.69
C LYS A 99 16.34 -5.66 16.31
N ARG A 100 17.54 -5.95 15.80
CA ARG A 100 18.06 -5.32 14.58
C ARG A 100 17.26 -5.67 13.33
N ASP A 101 16.70 -6.87 13.26
CA ASP A 101 15.91 -7.30 12.12
C ASP A 101 14.61 -6.49 12.01
N ASP A 102 13.87 -6.36 13.12
CA ASP A 102 12.65 -5.54 13.18
C ASP A 102 12.97 -4.05 12.95
N TRP A 103 14.06 -3.55 13.55
CA TRP A 103 14.51 -2.18 13.31
C TRP A 103 14.83 -1.93 11.84
N GLN A 104 15.50 -2.87 11.17
CA GLN A 104 15.84 -2.77 9.75
C GLN A 104 14.58 -2.73 8.87
N GLU A 105 13.51 -3.46 9.22
CA GLU A 105 12.23 -3.36 8.51
C GLU A 105 11.63 -1.95 8.60
N VAL A 106 11.69 -1.32 9.77
CA VAL A 106 11.24 0.08 9.94
C VAL A 106 12.11 1.05 9.13
N GLN A 107 13.44 0.86 9.12
CA GLN A 107 14.34 1.71 8.32
C GLN A 107 14.09 1.55 6.81
N ASN A 108 13.89 0.33 6.34
CA ASN A 108 13.57 0.08 4.93
C ASN A 108 12.26 0.77 4.54
N TYR A 109 11.27 0.80 5.43
CA TYR A 109 10.02 1.51 5.19
C TYR A 109 10.26 3.02 5.05
N ILE A 110 10.98 3.63 5.98
CA ILE A 110 11.32 5.07 5.94
C ILE A 110 12.08 5.38 4.64
N GLN A 111 13.07 4.56 4.29
CA GLN A 111 13.85 4.71 3.07
C GLN A 111 12.98 4.59 1.82
N ALA A 112 12.17 3.53 1.72
CA ALA A 112 11.31 3.27 0.57
C ALA A 112 10.29 4.40 0.34
N MET A 113 9.72 4.96 1.41
CA MET A 113 8.81 6.11 1.32
C MET A 113 9.52 7.37 0.80
N ASN A 114 10.68 7.72 1.37
CA ASN A 114 11.43 8.90 0.94
C ASN A 114 11.89 8.77 -0.52
N GLU A 115 12.40 7.60 -0.91
CA GLU A 115 12.80 7.31 -2.29
C GLU A 115 11.60 7.40 -3.26
N ALA A 116 10.45 6.86 -2.87
CA ALA A 116 9.25 6.90 -3.70
C ALA A 116 8.72 8.34 -3.89
N ILE A 117 8.66 9.13 -2.81
CA ILE A 117 8.24 10.54 -2.86
C ILE A 117 9.19 11.34 -3.75
N ALA A 118 10.50 11.17 -3.59
CA ALA A 118 11.49 11.83 -4.44
C ALA A 118 11.35 11.42 -5.92
N ALA A 119 11.10 10.14 -6.19
CA ALA A 119 10.94 9.63 -7.55
C ALA A 119 9.68 10.20 -8.26
N LEU A 120 8.62 10.53 -7.51
CA LEU A 120 7.39 11.12 -8.06
C LEU A 120 7.62 12.45 -8.79
N ALA A 121 8.73 13.15 -8.53
CA ALA A 121 9.12 14.34 -9.27
C ALA A 121 9.40 14.07 -10.77
N THR A 122 9.71 12.83 -11.15
CA THR A 122 10.08 12.45 -12.54
C THR A 122 9.37 11.20 -13.06
N LEU A 123 8.79 10.39 -12.18
CA LEU A 123 8.09 9.16 -12.51
C LEU A 123 6.65 9.24 -11.98
N PRO A 124 5.61 9.08 -12.83
CA PRO A 124 4.24 8.99 -12.33
C PRO A 124 4.06 7.76 -11.40
N LEU A 125 3.05 7.84 -10.54
CA LEU A 125 2.59 6.68 -9.78
C LEU A 125 2.33 5.51 -10.74
N SER A 126 3.07 4.42 -10.60
CA SER A 126 3.08 3.34 -11.57
C SER A 126 3.48 2.03 -10.92
N THR A 127 3.18 0.92 -11.59
CA THR A 127 3.68 -0.39 -11.19
C THR A 127 5.21 -0.45 -11.15
N ARG A 128 5.91 0.36 -11.95
CA ARG A 128 7.37 0.53 -11.86
C ARG A 128 7.78 1.12 -10.52
N LEU A 129 7.15 2.22 -10.10
CA LEU A 129 7.43 2.86 -8.83
C LEU A 129 7.13 1.90 -7.67
N LEU A 130 5.95 1.25 -7.66
CA LEU A 130 5.59 0.29 -6.63
C LEU A 130 6.59 -0.86 -6.49
N ARG A 131 7.10 -1.35 -7.62
CA ARG A 131 8.13 -2.41 -7.61
C ARG A 131 9.45 -1.91 -7.05
N GLN A 132 9.88 -0.69 -7.39
CA GLN A 132 11.09 -0.09 -6.79
C GLN A 132 10.92 0.07 -5.27
N THR A 133 9.78 0.60 -4.81
CA THR A 133 9.46 0.71 -3.38
C THR A 133 9.47 -0.65 -2.70
N HIS A 134 8.86 -1.68 -3.30
CA HIS A 134 8.86 -3.05 -2.77
C HIS A 134 10.26 -3.68 -2.71
N GLU A 135 11.14 -3.36 -3.66
CA GLU A 135 12.52 -3.81 -3.62
C GLU A 135 13.22 -3.29 -2.37
N THR A 136 13.18 -1.96 -2.13
CA THR A 136 13.77 -1.32 -0.94
C THR A 136 13.17 -1.89 0.35
N LEU A 137 11.84 -2.04 0.43
CA LEU A 137 11.16 -2.61 1.60
C LEU A 137 11.72 -3.98 2.00
N MET A 138 12.03 -4.84 1.03
CA MET A 138 12.43 -6.23 1.26
C MET A 138 13.95 -6.43 1.41
N GLN A 139 14.76 -5.36 1.38
CA GLN A 139 16.23 -5.47 1.46
C GLN A 139 16.70 -5.96 2.82
N GLY A 140 17.39 -7.11 2.85
CA GLY A 140 18.05 -7.60 4.07
C GLY A 140 17.12 -8.08 5.19
N VAL A 141 15.80 -8.09 4.98
CA VAL A 141 14.78 -8.39 6.00
C VAL A 141 14.01 -9.68 5.71
N ARG A 142 13.03 -10.01 6.56
CA ARG A 142 12.13 -11.14 6.31
C ARG A 142 11.41 -10.93 4.98
N GLY A 143 11.35 -11.98 4.16
CA GLY A 143 10.77 -11.88 2.82
C GLY A 143 11.74 -11.49 1.71
N ARG A 144 13.02 -11.24 1.98
CA ARG A 144 14.05 -10.98 0.94
C ARG A 144 14.13 -12.03 -0.17
N THR A 145 13.68 -13.25 0.07
CA THR A 145 13.63 -14.35 -0.92
C THR A 145 12.33 -14.38 -1.73
N LYS A 146 11.34 -13.54 -1.41
CA LYS A 146 10.01 -13.47 -2.05
C LYS A 146 10.00 -12.56 -3.28
N SER A 147 11.08 -12.58 -4.07
CA SER A 147 11.24 -11.78 -5.29
C SER A 147 11.06 -10.26 -5.08
N PRO A 148 11.94 -9.60 -4.29
CA PRO A 148 11.95 -8.14 -4.16
C PRO A 148 11.86 -7.44 -5.51
N GLY A 149 11.04 -6.39 -5.59
CA GLY A 149 10.81 -5.63 -6.82
C GLY A 149 10.19 -6.39 -7.99
N GLN A 150 9.59 -7.57 -7.77
CA GLN A 150 8.89 -8.32 -8.80
C GLN A 150 7.52 -8.79 -8.32
N PHE A 151 6.60 -8.98 -9.26
CA PHE A 151 5.38 -9.71 -8.96
C PHE A 151 5.71 -11.17 -8.70
N ARG A 152 4.97 -11.78 -7.77
CA ARG A 152 5.11 -13.19 -7.43
C ARG A 152 4.87 -14.06 -8.67
N ARG A 153 5.63 -15.16 -8.75
CA ARG A 153 5.47 -16.19 -9.79
C ARG A 153 4.81 -17.47 -9.27
N SER A 154 4.62 -17.57 -7.96
CA SER A 154 3.97 -18.68 -7.28
C SER A 154 2.71 -18.19 -6.57
N GLN A 155 1.76 -19.11 -6.39
CA GLN A 155 0.54 -18.83 -5.66
C GLN A 155 0.85 -18.60 -4.18
N ASN A 156 0.34 -17.49 -3.62
CA ASN A 156 0.32 -17.24 -2.18
C ASN A 156 -1.08 -17.51 -1.61
N TRP A 157 -1.20 -17.49 -0.29
CA TRP A 157 -2.46 -17.63 0.43
C TRP A 157 -2.44 -16.81 1.72
N ILE A 158 -3.63 -16.54 2.26
CA ILE A 158 -3.83 -15.79 3.50
C ILE A 158 -4.64 -16.67 4.46
N GLY A 159 -4.11 -16.83 5.69
CA GLY A 159 -4.64 -17.74 6.71
C GLY A 159 -4.42 -19.21 6.35
N GLY A 160 -4.33 -20.09 7.35
CA GLY A 160 -4.03 -21.52 7.13
C GLY A 160 -2.55 -21.83 6.86
N SER A 161 -2.24 -23.10 6.65
CA SER A 161 -0.87 -23.60 6.44
C SER A 161 -0.55 -23.98 4.98
N ASN A 162 -1.56 -24.10 4.13
CA ASN A 162 -1.43 -24.39 2.70
C ASN A 162 -2.71 -23.99 1.94
N LEU A 163 -2.71 -24.16 0.61
CA LEU A 163 -3.84 -23.79 -0.25
C LEU A 163 -5.15 -24.52 0.11
N ASN A 164 -5.11 -25.74 0.63
CA ASN A 164 -6.32 -26.52 0.90
C ASN A 164 -7.08 -26.04 2.14
N ASN A 165 -6.41 -25.35 3.06
CA ASN A 165 -7.01 -24.83 4.29
C ASN A 165 -6.87 -23.31 4.42
N ALA A 166 -6.56 -22.63 3.31
CA ALA A 166 -6.44 -21.19 3.30
C ALA A 166 -7.78 -20.50 3.54
N ALA A 167 -7.78 -19.42 4.33
CA ALA A 167 -8.98 -18.60 4.51
C ALA A 167 -9.29 -17.79 3.25
N TYR A 168 -8.24 -17.40 2.53
CA TYR A 168 -8.35 -16.69 1.27
C TYR A 168 -7.16 -17.00 0.35
N ILE A 169 -7.45 -17.18 -0.93
CA ILE A 169 -6.46 -17.40 -1.97
C ILE A 169 -6.57 -16.21 -2.95
N PRO A 170 -5.57 -15.30 -2.96
CA PRO A 170 -5.52 -14.18 -3.91
C PRO A 170 -5.51 -14.65 -5.39
N PRO A 171 -5.55 -13.71 -6.36
CA PRO A 171 -5.54 -14.02 -7.79
C PRO A 171 -4.45 -15.01 -8.21
N HIS A 172 -4.60 -15.67 -9.34
CA HIS A 172 -3.50 -16.45 -9.89
C HIS A 172 -2.31 -15.52 -10.24
N PRO A 173 -1.02 -15.92 -10.10
CA PRO A 173 0.12 -15.09 -10.48
C PRO A 173 0.02 -14.49 -11.89
N ASP A 174 -0.51 -15.27 -12.84
CA ASP A 174 -0.65 -14.85 -14.25
C ASP A 174 -1.67 -13.72 -14.44
N GLU A 175 -2.61 -13.56 -13.50
CA GLU A 175 -3.63 -12.51 -13.54
C GLU A 175 -3.13 -11.19 -12.93
N VAL A 176 -2.11 -11.26 -12.05
CA VAL A 176 -1.64 -10.10 -11.26
C VAL A 176 -1.18 -8.96 -12.15
N VAL A 177 -0.42 -9.24 -13.21
CA VAL A 177 0.10 -8.18 -14.11
C VAL A 177 -1.05 -7.44 -14.80
N GLY A 178 -2.09 -8.16 -15.23
CA GLY A 178 -3.27 -7.57 -15.86
C GLY A 178 -4.06 -6.70 -14.88
N LEU A 179 -4.28 -7.20 -13.66
CA LEU A 179 -4.99 -6.47 -12.61
C LEU A 179 -4.24 -5.20 -12.18
N MET A 180 -2.92 -5.27 -12.02
CA MET A 180 -2.10 -4.11 -11.68
C MET A 180 -2.04 -3.09 -12.83
N SER A 181 -2.08 -3.56 -14.09
CA SER A 181 -2.20 -2.67 -15.25
C SER A 181 -3.56 -1.95 -15.29
N ASP A 182 -4.64 -2.64 -14.92
CA ASP A 182 -5.96 -2.02 -14.80
C ASP A 182 -5.97 -0.93 -13.70
N LEU A 183 -5.40 -1.24 -12.54
CA LEU A 183 -5.26 -0.28 -11.45
C LEU A 183 -4.42 0.95 -11.85
N GLU A 184 -3.27 0.73 -12.51
CA GLU A 184 -2.44 1.84 -13.00
C GLU A 184 -3.20 2.71 -14.02
N LYS A 185 -3.97 2.10 -14.92
CA LYS A 185 -4.83 2.87 -15.83
C LYS A 185 -5.88 3.67 -15.08
N PHE A 186 -6.47 3.11 -14.02
CA PHE A 186 -7.45 3.82 -13.20
C PHE A 186 -6.88 5.07 -12.54
N TRP A 187 -5.63 5.04 -12.07
CA TRP A 187 -4.98 6.22 -11.49
C TRP A 187 -4.86 7.39 -12.47
N HIS A 188 -4.61 7.10 -13.75
CA HIS A 188 -4.32 8.10 -14.78
C HIS A 188 -5.49 8.33 -15.74
N ASN A 189 -6.67 7.78 -15.44
CA ASN A 189 -7.81 7.92 -16.34
C ASN A 189 -8.59 9.20 -16.05
N ASP A 190 -8.23 10.27 -16.76
CA ASP A 190 -8.88 11.58 -16.69
C ASP A 190 -10.30 11.61 -17.27
N GLN A 191 -10.77 10.50 -17.88
CA GLN A 191 -12.14 10.36 -18.35
C GLN A 191 -13.07 9.81 -17.26
N ILE A 192 -12.53 9.39 -16.11
CA ILE A 192 -13.32 8.92 -14.97
C ILE A 192 -13.39 10.01 -13.91
N TYR A 193 -14.60 10.50 -13.65
CA TYR A 193 -14.86 11.62 -12.76
C TYR A 193 -15.13 11.13 -11.33
N VAL A 194 -14.06 10.71 -10.66
CA VAL A 194 -14.11 10.31 -9.25
C VAL A 194 -13.20 11.22 -8.41
N PRO A 195 -13.67 11.71 -7.24
CA PRO A 195 -12.83 12.47 -6.31
C PRO A 195 -11.59 11.69 -5.88
N ASP A 196 -10.47 12.38 -5.67
CA ASP A 196 -9.17 11.74 -5.41
C ASP A 196 -9.19 10.81 -4.20
N LEU A 197 -9.87 11.19 -3.11
CA LEU A 197 -9.97 10.34 -1.92
C LEU A 197 -10.76 9.05 -2.17
N ILE A 198 -11.76 9.09 -3.05
CA ILE A 198 -12.49 7.89 -3.45
C ILE A 198 -11.62 7.06 -4.40
N ARG A 199 -10.86 7.70 -5.30
CA ARG A 199 -9.87 7.01 -6.15
C ARG A 199 -8.84 6.25 -5.31
N ILE A 200 -8.31 6.89 -4.27
CA ILE A 200 -7.37 6.29 -3.30
C ILE A 200 -8.04 5.13 -2.56
N ALA A 201 -9.29 5.29 -2.10
CA ALA A 201 -9.98 4.23 -1.36
C ALA A 201 -10.31 2.98 -2.21
N ILE A 202 -10.50 3.14 -3.52
CA ILE A 202 -10.74 2.03 -4.45
C ILE A 202 -9.44 1.32 -4.85
N SER A 203 -8.32 2.06 -4.83
CA SER A 203 -7.00 1.60 -5.27
C SER A 203 -6.33 0.68 -4.27
#